data_AF-A0A438J0E2-F1
#
_entry.id   AF-A0A438J0E2-F1
#
_cell.length_a   1.000
_cell.length_b   1.000
_cell.length_c   1.000
_cell.angle_alpha   90.00
_cell.angle_beta   90.00
_cell.angle_gamma   90.00
#
_symmetry.space_group_name_H-M   'P 1'
#
loop_
_entity.id
_entity.type
_entity.pdbx_description
1 polymer ?
#
loop_
_entity_poly.entity_id
_entity_poly.type
_entity_poly.pdbx_seq_one_letter_code
_entity_poly.pdbx_strand_id
1 'polypeptide(L)'
;MYFDGAANHSGYGIGVLLVSPQGDHIPRSVRLTFPDYYPTTNNIVEYEACILGLKTALELGITQMDVLGDSNLVLRQVRGDWKTRDAKLKPYHAYLELLIEKFEELKYIHLPRAHNQFADALATLASTVDIPTNVVVRPLLIETRSAPAYCHLIDETEVQDDLPWFHDIRQFLRFGTYPEAATAKDRRALRQLATRFVICG
;
A
#
# COMPACT_ATOMS: atom_id res chain seq x y z
N MET A 1 9.14 8.94 -4.08
CA MET A 1 8.66 8.04 -5.15
C MET A 1 9.50 6.79 -5.18
N TYR A 2 8.88 5.62 -5.16
CA TYR A 2 9.52 4.34 -5.43
C TYR A 2 9.14 3.90 -6.84
N PHE A 3 10.07 3.31 -7.60
CA PHE A 3 9.80 2.71 -8.90
C PHE A 3 10.49 1.35 -9.03
N ASP A 4 9.91 0.46 -9.81
CA ASP A 4 10.53 -0.80 -10.22
C ASP A 4 9.93 -1.29 -11.56
N GLY A 5 10.71 -2.06 -12.30
CA GLY A 5 10.32 -2.72 -13.54
C GLY A 5 10.39 -4.24 -13.44
N ALA A 6 9.38 -4.93 -13.96
CA ALA A 6 9.34 -6.38 -14.05
C ALA A 6 9.28 -6.82 -15.50
N ALA A 7 10.19 -7.72 -15.87
CA ALA A 7 10.23 -8.38 -17.17
C ALA A 7 10.38 -9.88 -16.94
N ASN A 8 9.38 -10.65 -17.35
CA ASN A 8 9.36 -12.10 -17.19
C ASN A 8 8.67 -12.76 -18.39
N HIS A 9 8.49 -14.09 -18.34
CA HIS A 9 7.88 -14.84 -19.44
C HIS A 9 6.41 -14.46 -19.71
N SER A 10 5.71 -13.86 -18.74
CA SER A 10 4.30 -13.44 -18.88
C SER A 10 4.18 -12.04 -19.48
N GLY A 11 5.26 -11.27 -19.48
CA GLY A 11 5.32 -9.95 -20.11
C GLY A 11 6.09 -8.94 -19.27
N TYR A 12 5.70 -7.68 -19.45
CA TYR A 12 6.41 -6.52 -18.95
C TYR A 12 5.45 -5.66 -18.11
N GLY A 13 5.89 -5.25 -16.93
CA GLY A 13 5.11 -4.44 -16.01
C GLY A 13 5.97 -3.42 -15.32
N ILE A 14 5.37 -2.30 -14.94
CA ILE A 14 6.03 -1.25 -14.17
C ILE A 14 5.20 -0.90 -12.95
N GLY A 15 5.89 -0.64 -11.85
CA GLY A 15 5.33 -0.30 -10.55
C GLY A 15 5.87 1.04 -10.07
N VAL A 16 4.98 1.91 -9.62
CA VAL A 16 5.34 3.19 -8.99
C VAL A 16 4.54 3.37 -7.72
N LEU A 17 5.18 3.87 -6.67
CA LEU A 17 4.53 4.29 -5.44
C LEU A 17 4.96 5.72 -5.11
N LEU A 18 4.01 6.65 -5.13
CA LEU A 18 4.20 7.97 -4.53
C LEU A 18 3.75 7.92 -3.08
N VAL A 19 4.52 8.53 -2.18
CA VAL A 19 4.22 8.63 -0.76
C VAL A 19 4.22 10.10 -0.39
N SER A 20 3.10 10.61 0.14
CA SER A 20 3.00 11.98 0.60
C SER A 20 3.77 12.16 1.94
N PRO A 21 4.16 13.40 2.30
CA PRO A 21 4.72 13.67 3.63
C PRO A 21 3.78 13.28 4.79
N GLN A 22 2.49 13.19 4.53
CA GLN A 22 1.45 12.80 5.49
C GLN A 22 1.28 11.28 5.59
N GLY A 23 1.96 10.51 4.72
CA GLY A 23 1.91 9.06 4.69
C GLY A 23 0.84 8.48 3.75
N ASP A 24 0.26 9.28 2.85
CA ASP A 24 -0.67 8.77 1.85
C ASP A 24 0.10 8.02 0.75
N HIS A 25 -0.37 6.82 0.41
CA HIS A 25 0.24 5.97 -0.60
C HIS A 25 -0.59 6.02 -1.89
N ILE A 26 0.04 6.41 -3.00
CA ILE A 26 -0.57 6.47 -4.33
C ILE A 26 0.14 5.44 -5.23
N PRO A 27 -0.34 4.18 -5.27
CA PRO A 27 0.25 3.13 -6.10
C PRO A 27 -0.21 3.24 -7.56
N ARG A 28 0.68 2.88 -8.48
CA ARG A 28 0.43 2.73 -9.91
C ARG A 28 1.07 1.43 -10.38
N SER A 29 0.31 0.64 -11.11
CA SER A 29 0.76 -0.62 -11.72
C SER A 29 0.31 -0.59 -13.18
N VAL A 30 1.25 -0.72 -14.12
CA VAL A 30 0.97 -0.58 -15.55
C VAL A 30 1.61 -1.72 -16.34
N ARG A 31 0.80 -2.45 -17.10
CA ARG A 31 1.26 -3.46 -18.04
C ARG A 31 1.75 -2.78 -19.31
N LEU A 32 2.95 -3.15 -19.75
CA LEU A 32 3.50 -2.69 -21.02
C LEU A 32 3.15 -3.69 -22.12
N THR A 33 2.54 -3.20 -23.19
CA THR A 33 2.06 -3.98 -24.34
C THR A 33 2.77 -3.54 -25.62
N PHE A 34 4.10 -3.39 -25.53
CA PHE A 34 4.90 -3.05 -26.70
C PHE A 34 4.81 -4.14 -27.77
N PRO A 35 4.86 -3.78 -29.06
CA PRO A 35 4.86 -4.76 -30.14
C PRO A 35 6.04 -5.74 -30.05
N ASP A 36 5.85 -7.00 -30.45
CA ASP A 36 6.85 -8.07 -30.31
C ASP A 36 8.19 -7.80 -30.99
N TYR A 37 8.22 -6.96 -32.02
CA TYR A 37 9.46 -6.55 -32.71
C TYR A 37 10.28 -5.53 -31.92
N TYR A 38 9.75 -5.02 -30.80
CA TYR A 38 10.46 -4.13 -29.89
C TYR A 38 11.06 -4.95 -28.73
N PRO A 39 12.35 -5.29 -28.78
CA PRO A 39 12.97 -6.12 -27.75
C PRO A 39 13.08 -5.34 -26.44
N THR A 40 12.14 -5.59 -25.53
CA THR A 40 12.10 -4.99 -24.20
C THR A 40 13.00 -5.77 -23.23
N THR A 41 13.88 -5.03 -22.57
CA THR A 41 14.83 -5.57 -21.58
C THR A 41 14.47 -5.07 -20.18
N ASN A 42 15.06 -5.66 -19.15
CA ASN A 42 14.93 -5.19 -17.77
C ASN A 42 15.26 -3.70 -17.66
N ASN A 43 16.36 -3.25 -18.27
CA ASN A 43 16.72 -1.83 -18.23
C ASN A 43 15.63 -0.93 -18.82
N ILE A 44 14.98 -1.36 -19.90
CA ILE A 44 13.90 -0.58 -20.53
C ILE A 44 12.70 -0.47 -19.59
N VAL A 45 12.26 -1.56 -18.96
CA VAL A 45 11.12 -1.48 -18.03
C VAL A 45 11.42 -0.62 -16.80
N GLU A 46 12.67 -0.61 -16.32
CA GLU A 46 13.10 0.29 -15.24
C GLU A 46 13.05 1.78 -15.66
N TYR A 47 13.45 2.08 -16.90
CA TYR A 47 13.31 3.43 -17.47
C TYR A 47 11.85 3.84 -17.56
N GLU A 48 10.99 2.97 -18.09
CA GLU A 48 9.55 3.21 -18.21
C GLU A 48 8.91 3.47 -16.83
N ALA A 49 9.29 2.69 -15.81
CA ALA A 49 8.82 2.88 -14.44
C ALA A 49 9.23 4.24 -13.87
N CYS A 50 10.51 4.60 -13.98
CA CYS A 50 11.02 5.89 -13.50
C CYS A 50 10.35 7.07 -14.21
N ILE A 51 10.23 7.01 -15.55
CA ILE A 51 9.59 8.04 -16.38
C ILE A 51 8.12 8.19 -16.03
N LEU A 52 7.38 7.08 -15.90
CA LEU A 52 5.98 7.11 -15.51
C LEU A 52 5.84 7.84 -14.18
N GLY A 53 6.67 7.50 -13.20
CA GLY A 53 6.61 8.10 -11.89
C GLY A 53 6.92 9.60 -11.89
N LEU A 54 7.94 10.05 -12.62
CA LEU A 54 8.24 11.48 -12.79
C LEU A 54 7.07 12.23 -13.45
N LYS A 55 6.46 11.63 -14.49
CA LYS A 55 5.28 12.22 -15.14
C LYS A 55 4.10 12.34 -14.19
N THR A 56 3.78 11.28 -13.45
CA THR A 56 2.70 11.29 -12.47
C THR A 56 2.95 12.33 -11.38
N ALA A 57 4.19 12.49 -10.92
CA ALA A 57 4.53 13.53 -9.97
C ALA A 57 4.27 14.94 -10.53
N LEU A 58 4.68 15.21 -11.77
CA LEU A 58 4.40 16.50 -12.44
C LEU A 58 2.90 16.74 -12.65
N GLU A 59 2.14 15.71 -13.03
CA GLU A 59 0.67 15.78 -13.16
C GLU A 59 -0.02 16.14 -11.85
N LEU A 60 0.57 15.76 -10.71
CA LEU A 60 0.11 16.09 -9.36
C LEU A 60 0.66 17.43 -8.85
N GLY A 61 1.44 18.16 -9.64
CA GLY A 61 2.05 19.43 -9.24
C GLY A 61 3.20 19.29 -8.24
N ILE A 62 3.79 18.10 -8.10
CA ILE A 62 4.93 17.86 -7.22
C ILE A 62 6.18 18.41 -7.90
N THR A 63 6.86 19.35 -7.25
CA THR A 63 8.10 19.98 -7.74
C THR A 63 9.35 19.51 -7.01
N GLN A 64 9.20 18.86 -5.85
CA GLN A 64 10.30 18.34 -5.02
C GLN A 64 10.00 16.93 -4.52
N MET A 65 10.92 15.98 -4.71
CA MET A 65 10.78 14.62 -4.16
C MET A 65 12.06 13.79 -4.15
N ASP A 66 12.05 12.73 -3.34
CA ASP A 66 13.04 11.67 -3.41
C ASP A 66 12.63 10.62 -4.46
N VAL A 67 13.56 10.21 -5.31
CA VAL A 67 13.43 9.15 -6.32
C VAL A 67 14.22 7.94 -5.84
N LEU A 68 13.49 6.89 -5.49
CA LEU A 68 14.02 5.66 -4.92
C LEU A 68 13.77 4.48 -5.85
N GLY A 69 14.75 3.60 -5.97
CA GLY A 69 14.65 2.36 -6.74
C GLY A 69 15.89 1.48 -6.54
N ASP A 70 15.82 0.22 -6.96
CA ASP A 70 16.92 -0.74 -6.91
C ASP A 70 17.73 -0.80 -8.22
N SER A 71 17.26 -0.13 -9.28
CA SER A 71 18.03 0.03 -10.52
C SER A 71 19.12 1.10 -10.40
N ASN A 72 20.31 0.67 -9.98
CA ASN A 72 21.51 1.53 -9.91
C ASN A 72 21.86 2.17 -11.26
N LEU A 73 21.57 1.49 -12.38
CA LEU A 73 21.82 2.04 -13.72
C LEU A 73 20.94 3.25 -13.99
N VAL A 74 19.64 3.15 -13.77
CA VAL A 74 18.70 4.26 -14.01
C VAL A 74 19.01 5.41 -13.07
N LEU A 75 19.16 5.14 -11.77
CA LEU A 75 19.45 6.19 -10.78
C LEU A 75 20.74 6.98 -11.10
N ARG A 76 21.81 6.29 -11.52
CA ARG A 76 23.06 6.98 -11.89
C ARG A 76 22.93 7.79 -13.18
N GLN A 77 22.11 7.37 -14.13
CA GLN A 77 21.89 8.14 -15.35
C GLN A 77 20.96 9.32 -15.13
N VAL A 78 19.89 9.15 -14.35
CA VAL A 78 18.98 10.24 -13.95
C VAL A 78 19.73 11.30 -13.13
N ARG A 79 20.65 10.89 -12.25
CA ARG A 79 21.52 11.82 -11.51
C ARG A 79 22.53 12.55 -12.41
N GLY A 80 22.79 12.06 -13.61
CA GLY A 80 23.81 12.59 -14.53
C GLY A 80 25.23 12.06 -14.29
N ASP A 81 25.41 11.12 -13.36
CA ASP A 81 26.72 10.50 -13.09
C ASP A 81 27.20 9.69 -14.30
N TRP A 82 26.28 8.99 -14.96
CA TRP A 82 26.56 8.09 -16.08
C TRP A 82 25.80 8.52 -17.34
N LYS A 83 26.41 8.28 -18.50
CA LYS A 83 25.75 8.43 -19.82
C LYS A 83 25.56 7.06 -20.46
N THR A 84 24.42 6.84 -21.12
CA THR A 84 24.21 5.62 -21.90
C THR A 84 24.87 5.69 -23.28
N ARG A 85 25.53 4.59 -23.68
CA ARG A 85 25.99 4.36 -25.05
C ARG A 85 25.03 3.48 -25.85
N ASP A 86 24.09 2.82 -25.17
CA ASP A 86 23.10 1.96 -25.79
C ASP A 86 22.11 2.80 -26.61
N ALA A 87 22.08 2.55 -27.93
CA ALA A 87 21.20 3.26 -28.85
C ALA A 87 19.72 3.13 -28.48
N LYS A 88 19.31 2.01 -27.86
CA LYS A 88 17.93 1.79 -27.42
C LYS A 88 17.55 2.64 -26.21
N LEU A 89 18.53 2.96 -25.35
CA LEU A 89 18.31 3.73 -24.12
C LEU A 89 18.53 5.24 -24.30
N LYS A 90 19.19 5.68 -25.38
CA LYS A 90 19.39 7.11 -25.66
C LYS A 90 18.08 7.92 -25.68
N PRO A 91 16.98 7.45 -26.33
CA PRO A 91 15.72 8.19 -26.30
C PRO A 91 15.14 8.32 -24.90
N TYR A 92 15.22 7.25 -24.09
CA TYR A 92 14.77 7.26 -22.70
C TYR A 92 15.56 8.25 -21.84
N HIS A 93 16.88 8.25 -21.96
CA HIS A 93 17.74 9.15 -21.23
C HIS A 93 17.49 10.61 -21.60
N ALA A 94 17.36 10.92 -22.89
CA ALA A 94 17.03 12.28 -23.34
C ALA A 94 15.66 12.75 -22.82
N TYR A 95 14.66 11.85 -22.78
CA TYR A 95 13.35 12.20 -22.24
C TYR A 95 13.37 12.41 -20.73
N LEU A 96 14.17 11.64 -19.99
CA LEU A 96 14.39 11.84 -18.57
C LEU A 96 14.99 13.21 -18.26
N GLU A 97 16.02 13.63 -19.00
CA GLU A 97 16.63 14.96 -18.83
C GLU A 97 15.56 16.06 -18.93
N LEU A 98 14.68 15.99 -19.93
CA LEU A 98 13.57 16.93 -20.11
C LEU A 98 12.53 16.91 -18.98
N LEU A 99 12.35 15.78 -18.30
CA LEU A 99 11.44 15.69 -17.16
C LEU A 99 12.08 16.26 -15.90
N ILE A 100 13.35 15.92 -15.65
CA ILE A 100 14.12 16.35 -14.48
C ILE A 100 14.23 17.87 -14.44
N GLU A 101 14.44 18.53 -15.58
CA GLU A 101 14.49 20.00 -15.70
C GLU A 101 13.24 20.72 -15.20
N LYS A 102 12.12 20.02 -15.05
CA LYS A 102 10.84 20.58 -14.57
C LYS A 102 10.68 20.52 -13.05
N PHE A 103 11.58 19.84 -12.35
CA PHE A 103 11.57 19.75 -10.89
C PHE A 103 12.52 20.80 -10.30
N GLU A 104 12.15 21.36 -9.15
CA GLU A 104 13.01 22.25 -8.37
C GLU A 104 14.11 21.46 -7.67
N GLU A 105 13.76 20.30 -7.11
CA GLU A 105 14.70 19.45 -6.39
C GLU A 105 14.33 17.97 -6.53
N LEU A 106 15.29 17.15 -6.95
CA LEU A 106 15.19 15.69 -6.90
C LEU A 106 16.39 15.11 -6.16
N LYS A 107 16.11 14.20 -5.23
CA LYS A 107 17.15 13.39 -4.57
C LYS A 107 17.07 11.97 -5.08
N TYR A 108 18.21 11.35 -5.35
CA TYR A 108 18.28 10.01 -5.91
C TYR A 108 18.84 9.04 -4.87
N ILE A 109 18.05 8.04 -4.49
CA ILE A 109 18.39 7.11 -3.42
C ILE A 109 18.33 5.68 -3.96
N HIS A 110 19.49 5.02 -4.01
CA HIS A 110 19.56 3.62 -4.37
C HIS A 110 19.18 2.75 -3.16
N LEU A 111 18.23 1.83 -3.38
CA LEU A 111 17.76 0.89 -2.37
C LEU A 111 18.17 -0.54 -2.74
N PRO A 112 18.51 -1.40 -1.77
CA PRO A 112 18.49 -2.84 -2.00
C PRO A 112 17.06 -3.29 -2.35
N ARG A 113 16.91 -4.26 -3.25
CA ARG A 113 15.59 -4.78 -3.70
C ARG A 113 14.65 -5.14 -2.54
N ALA A 114 15.18 -5.68 -1.44
CA ALA A 114 14.40 -6.01 -0.23
C ALA A 114 13.69 -4.80 0.41
N HIS A 115 14.11 -3.57 0.10
CA HIS A 115 13.49 -2.33 0.57
C HIS A 115 12.63 -1.65 -0.52
N ASN A 116 12.55 -2.22 -1.73
CA ASN A 116 11.73 -1.72 -2.85
C ASN A 116 10.50 -2.63 -3.12
N GLN A 117 10.13 -3.49 -2.16
CA GLN A 117 9.17 -4.59 -2.35
C GLN A 117 7.79 -4.14 -2.85
N PHE A 118 7.31 -2.97 -2.44
CA PHE A 118 5.99 -2.51 -2.88
C PHE A 118 6.01 -2.20 -4.39
N ALA A 119 6.98 -1.45 -4.87
CA ALA A 119 7.10 -1.15 -6.30
C ALA A 119 7.34 -2.43 -7.12
N ASP A 120 8.17 -3.35 -6.63
CA ASP A 120 8.40 -4.68 -7.24
C ASP A 120 7.11 -5.50 -7.35
N ALA A 121 6.30 -5.52 -6.28
CA ALA A 121 5.00 -6.20 -6.29
C ALA A 121 4.03 -5.58 -7.29
N LEU A 122 4.00 -4.24 -7.41
CA LEU A 122 3.18 -3.54 -8.40
C LEU A 122 3.63 -3.85 -9.83
N ALA A 123 4.94 -3.86 -10.09
CA ALA A 123 5.49 -4.20 -11.40
C ALA A 123 5.20 -5.66 -11.77
N THR A 124 5.40 -6.56 -10.81
CA THR A 124 5.11 -8.00 -10.94
C THR A 124 3.63 -8.24 -11.23
N LEU A 125 2.72 -7.59 -10.50
CA LEU A 125 1.28 -7.66 -10.76
C LEU A 125 0.97 -7.27 -12.21
N ALA A 126 1.46 -6.11 -12.67
CA ALA A 126 1.26 -5.66 -14.05
C ALA A 126 1.81 -6.64 -15.10
N SER A 127 2.98 -7.22 -14.86
CA SER A 127 3.62 -8.16 -15.78
C SER A 127 2.88 -9.49 -15.90
N THR A 128 2.11 -9.87 -14.87
CA THR A 128 1.45 -11.18 -14.77
C THR A 128 -0.03 -11.14 -15.10
N VAL A 129 -0.70 -10.00 -14.86
CA VAL A 129 -2.12 -9.85 -15.17
C VAL A 129 -2.33 -9.83 -16.69
N ASP A 130 -3.24 -10.67 -17.16
CA ASP A 130 -3.79 -10.59 -18.49
C ASP A 130 -4.94 -9.57 -18.50
N ILE A 131 -4.82 -8.55 -19.35
CA ILE A 131 -5.82 -7.49 -19.49
C ILE A 131 -6.46 -7.65 -20.87
N PRO A 132 -7.69 -8.19 -20.95
CA PRO A 132 -8.36 -8.36 -22.22
C PRO A 132 -8.55 -7.03 -22.95
N THR A 133 -8.41 -7.06 -24.27
CA THR A 133 -8.75 -5.91 -25.12
C THR A 133 -10.23 -5.56 -24.97
N ASN A 134 -10.55 -4.27 -24.91
CA ASN A 134 -11.91 -3.71 -24.80
C ASN A 134 -12.62 -3.90 -23.45
N VAL A 135 -11.88 -4.17 -22.38
CA VAL A 135 -12.44 -4.21 -21.02
C VAL A 135 -11.96 -3.00 -20.23
N VAL A 136 -12.89 -2.32 -19.54
CA VAL A 136 -12.56 -1.27 -18.58
C VAL A 136 -12.18 -1.92 -17.26
N VAL A 137 -10.88 -1.90 -16.94
CA VAL A 137 -10.38 -2.33 -15.63
C VAL A 137 -10.59 -1.19 -14.63
N ARG A 138 -11.29 -1.46 -13.53
CA ARG A 138 -11.42 -0.50 -12.43
C ARG A 138 -10.11 -0.41 -11.64
N PRO A 139 -9.83 0.73 -10.97
CA PRO A 139 -8.68 0.83 -10.07
C PRO A 139 -8.68 -0.30 -9.04
N LEU A 140 -7.51 -0.89 -8.80
CA LEU A 140 -7.34 -1.92 -7.78
C LEU A 140 -7.35 -1.27 -6.39
N LEU A 141 -8.22 -1.75 -5.51
CA LEU A 141 -8.21 -1.38 -4.09
C LEU A 141 -7.38 -2.40 -3.30
N ILE A 142 -6.44 -1.92 -2.51
CA ILE A 142 -5.68 -2.73 -1.55
C ILE A 142 -6.26 -2.45 -0.16
N GLU A 143 -6.82 -3.47 0.48
CA GLU A 143 -7.43 -3.36 1.81
C GLU A 143 -6.62 -4.13 2.85
N THR A 144 -6.52 -3.57 4.05
CA THR A 144 -5.96 -4.26 5.21
C THR A 144 -7.10 -4.81 6.05
N ARG A 145 -7.02 -6.11 6.40
CA ARG A 145 -7.92 -6.74 7.37
C ARG A 145 -7.15 -7.03 8.65
N SER A 146 -7.67 -6.54 9.78
CA SER A 146 -7.07 -6.74 11.11
C SER A 146 -7.60 -7.99 11.83
N ALA A 147 -8.70 -8.58 11.34
CA ALA A 147 -9.29 -9.78 11.90
C ALA A 147 -9.47 -10.87 10.82
N PRO A 148 -9.36 -12.16 11.19
CA PRO A 148 -9.76 -13.26 10.32
C PRO A 148 -11.24 -13.17 9.93
N ALA A 149 -11.57 -13.66 8.73
CA ALA A 149 -12.94 -13.58 8.21
C ALA A 149 -13.99 -14.28 9.10
N TYR A 150 -13.62 -15.32 9.85
CA TYR A 150 -14.55 -16.04 10.74
C TYR A 150 -14.98 -15.24 11.97
N CYS A 151 -14.24 -14.18 12.36
CA CYS A 151 -14.64 -13.35 13.49
C CYS A 151 -15.96 -12.61 13.19
N HIS A 152 -16.27 -12.33 11.92
CA HIS A 152 -17.58 -11.79 11.54
C HIS A 152 -18.75 -12.75 11.83
N LEU A 153 -18.49 -14.06 11.90
CA LEU A 153 -19.50 -15.05 12.29
C LEU A 153 -19.85 -14.93 13.79
N ILE A 154 -18.90 -14.48 14.61
CA ILE A 154 -19.08 -14.31 16.05
C ILE A 154 -19.95 -13.07 16.30
N ASP A 155 -19.67 -11.96 15.60
CA ASP A 155 -20.44 -10.72 15.66
C ASP A 155 -21.90 -10.89 15.15
N GLU A 156 -22.15 -11.75 14.15
CA GLU A 156 -23.52 -12.05 13.69
C GLU A 156 -24.31 -12.98 14.64
N THR A 157 -23.61 -13.71 15.52
CA THR A 157 -24.23 -14.54 16.56
C THR A 157 -24.36 -13.86 17.91
N GLU A 158 -23.91 -12.61 18.06
CA GLU A 158 -24.26 -11.77 19.21
C GLU A 158 -25.72 -11.31 19.08
N VAL A 159 -26.60 -12.26 19.40
CA VAL A 159 -27.98 -12.03 19.76
C VAL A 159 -27.99 -11.17 21.02
N GLN A 160 -28.01 -9.85 20.86
CA GLN A 160 -28.75 -8.90 21.70
C GLN A 160 -28.54 -8.96 23.24
N ASP A 161 -27.38 -9.41 23.73
CA ASP A 161 -27.09 -9.55 25.18
C ASP A 161 -25.68 -9.01 25.54
N ASP A 162 -25.24 -7.96 24.83
CA ASP A 162 -23.88 -7.37 24.83
C ASP A 162 -23.49 -6.60 26.11
N LEU A 163 -23.67 -7.23 27.25
CA LEU A 163 -23.13 -6.74 28.51
C LEU A 163 -22.05 -7.72 28.95
N PRO A 164 -20.80 -7.27 29.17
CA PRO A 164 -19.74 -8.13 29.67
C PRO A 164 -20.22 -8.92 30.90
N TRP A 165 -19.71 -10.14 31.12
CA TRP A 165 -20.16 -11.01 32.22
C TRP A 165 -20.13 -10.35 33.62
N PHE A 166 -19.35 -9.29 33.80
CA PHE A 166 -19.22 -8.51 35.03
C PHE A 166 -20.07 -7.22 35.05
N HIS A 167 -20.88 -6.95 34.03
CA HIS A 167 -21.68 -5.73 33.90
C HIS A 167 -22.55 -5.48 35.12
N ASP A 168 -23.32 -6.48 35.54
CA ASP A 168 -24.24 -6.36 36.67
C ASP A 168 -23.49 -6.17 38.00
N ILE A 169 -22.32 -6.80 38.13
CA ILE A 169 -21.44 -6.62 39.29
C ILE A 169 -20.93 -5.18 39.33
N ARG A 170 -20.50 -4.65 38.18
CA ARG A 170 -19.98 -3.29 38.04
C ARG A 170 -21.06 -2.23 38.27
N GLN A 171 -22.27 -2.42 37.74
CA GLN A 171 -23.41 -1.54 37.99
C GLN A 171 -23.78 -1.52 39.46
N PHE A 172 -23.86 -2.69 40.09
CA PHE A 172 -24.15 -2.80 41.52
C PHE A 172 -23.09 -2.11 42.38
N LEU A 173 -21.79 -2.34 42.11
CA LEU A 173 -20.71 -1.70 42.87
C LEU A 173 -20.64 -0.18 42.66
N ARG A 174 -21.05 0.33 41.50
CA ARG A 174 -20.94 1.77 41.16
C ARG A 174 -22.18 2.58 41.55
N PHE A 175 -23.37 2.01 41.42
CA PHE A 175 -24.65 2.72 41.57
C PHE A 175 -25.61 2.06 42.57
N GLY A 176 -25.27 0.87 43.10
CA GLY A 176 -26.16 0.13 44.00
C GLY A 176 -27.41 -0.45 43.30
N THR A 177 -27.44 -0.48 41.98
CA THR A 177 -28.58 -0.91 41.16
C THR A 177 -28.55 -2.42 40.91
N TYR A 178 -29.72 -3.01 40.72
CA TYR A 178 -29.89 -4.41 40.35
C TYR A 178 -30.51 -4.49 38.95
N PRO A 179 -30.28 -5.59 38.19
CA PRO A 179 -30.98 -5.82 36.94
C PRO A 179 -32.50 -5.81 37.14
N GLU A 180 -33.25 -5.24 36.21
CA GLU A 180 -34.71 -5.07 36.34
C GLU A 180 -35.44 -6.42 36.50
N ALA A 181 -34.93 -7.48 35.85
CA ALA A 181 -35.46 -8.83 35.95
C ALA A 181 -35.00 -9.63 37.18
N ALA A 182 -34.14 -9.08 38.05
CA ALA A 182 -33.50 -9.84 39.13
C ALA A 182 -34.46 -10.16 40.29
N THR A 183 -34.59 -11.45 40.62
CA THR A 183 -35.37 -11.93 41.77
C THR A 183 -34.65 -11.65 43.11
N ALA A 184 -35.35 -11.81 44.24
CA ALA A 184 -34.76 -11.65 45.57
C ALA A 184 -33.54 -12.58 45.81
N LYS A 185 -33.56 -13.77 45.19
CA LYS A 185 -32.45 -14.73 45.24
C LYS A 185 -31.25 -14.22 44.44
N ASP A 186 -31.48 -13.69 43.24
CA ASP A 186 -30.44 -13.17 42.35
C ASP A 186 -29.77 -11.94 42.96
N ARG A 187 -30.56 -11.04 43.56
CA ARG A 187 -30.03 -9.88 44.30
C ARG A 187 -29.18 -10.27 45.51
N ARG A 188 -29.47 -11.41 46.16
CA ARG A 188 -28.64 -11.95 47.24
C ARG A 188 -27.34 -12.53 46.71
N ALA A 189 -27.41 -13.29 45.62
CA ALA A 189 -26.24 -13.85 44.94
C ALA A 189 -25.31 -12.74 44.43
N LEU A 190 -25.85 -11.70 43.80
CA LEU A 190 -25.08 -10.56 43.29
C LEU A 190 -24.36 -9.81 44.42
N ARG A 191 -25.03 -9.58 45.56
CA ARG A 191 -24.40 -8.99 46.75
C ARG A 191 -23.23 -9.83 47.27
N GLN A 192 -23.38 -11.15 47.32
CA GLN A 192 -22.30 -12.05 47.76
C GLN A 192 -21.16 -12.13 46.75
N LEU A 193 -21.47 -12.04 45.46
CA LEU A 193 -20.49 -12.08 44.39
C LEU A 193 -19.67 -10.78 44.38
N ALA A 194 -20.33 -9.64 44.54
CA ALA A 194 -19.72 -8.31 44.53
C ALA A 194 -18.69 -8.09 45.65
N THR A 195 -18.79 -8.78 46.80
CA THR A 195 -17.77 -8.68 47.86
C THR A 195 -16.39 -9.21 47.46
N ARG A 196 -16.31 -9.98 46.36
CA ARG A 196 -15.07 -10.55 45.83
C ARG A 196 -14.34 -9.61 44.88
N PHE A 197 -14.91 -8.44 44.60
CA PHE A 197 -14.40 -7.49 43.61
C PHE A 197 -14.35 -6.08 44.21
N VAL A 198 -13.40 -5.28 43.75
CA VAL A 198 -13.25 -3.86 44.10
C VAL A 198 -13.06 -3.09 42.81
N ILE A 199 -13.66 -1.89 42.70
CA ILE A 199 -13.43 -1.00 41.57
C ILE A 199 -12.10 -0.28 41.81
N CYS A 200 -11.07 -0.59 41.02
CA CYS A 200 -9.82 0.16 40.99
C CYS A 200 -9.95 1.28 39.95
N GLY A 201 -9.67 2.52 40.37
CA GLY A 201 -9.59 3.71 39.52
C GLY A 201 -8.14 4.02 39.15
#